data_AF-A0A7C3D6I4-F1
#
_entry.id   AF-A0A7C3D6I4-F1
#
_cell.length_a   1.000
_cell.length_b   1.000
_cell.length_c   1.000
_cell.angle_alpha   90.00
_cell.angle_beta   90.00
_cell.angle_gamma   90.00
#
_symmetry.space_group_name_H-M   'P 1'
#
loop_
_entity.id
_entity.type
_entity.pdbx_description
1 polymer ?
#
loop_
_entity_poly.entity_id
_entity_poly.type
_entity_poly.pdbx_seq_one_letter_code
_entity_poly.pdbx_strand_id
1 'polypeptide(L)'
;EYDLTLVTTAPTVVYEVRLKNQEIITIDNPSELPEVNKILETREPIITANILLPKEFVGNVINLCIEKRGTQIKMLYLGNQVAMTYELPMSEVVLDFFDRLKSTSRGYASLDYQFERFQAADLVKMDILINGEVVDALSIIVHKDQAYARGKSLVEKMQGIIPRQMFDVAIQAAIGGHIISRTTVKALRKNVTAKCYGGDASRKRKLLEKQKAGKKRMKQVGNVEIPQEAFLAVLQVEKK
;
A
#
# COMPACT_ATOMS: atom_id res chain seq x y z
N GLU A 1 29.20 -6.58 0.44
CA GLU A 1 30.30 -6.17 1.35
C GLU A 1 30.10 -6.64 2.79
N TYR A 2 28.86 -6.77 3.31
CA TYR A 2 28.65 -7.22 4.71
C TYR A 2 27.82 -8.50 4.92
N ASP A 3 27.37 -9.19 3.87
CA ASP A 3 26.51 -10.40 3.97
C ASP A 3 25.35 -10.27 4.98
N LEU A 4 24.80 -9.06 5.10
CA LEU A 4 23.69 -8.72 5.98
C LEU A 4 22.38 -8.76 5.20
N THR A 5 21.38 -9.44 5.76
CA THR A 5 20.02 -9.45 5.24
C THR A 5 19.28 -8.20 5.74
N LEU A 6 19.21 -7.17 4.91
CA LEU A 6 18.54 -5.90 5.23
C LEU A 6 17.05 -5.97 4.92
N VAL A 7 16.21 -5.56 5.88
CA VAL A 7 14.77 -5.37 5.68
C VAL A 7 14.54 -3.91 5.31
N THR A 8 14.21 -3.63 4.06
CA THR A 8 13.83 -2.28 3.63
C THR A 8 12.34 -2.09 3.86
N THR A 9 11.96 -1.08 4.66
CA THR A 9 10.57 -0.69 4.87
C THR A 9 10.13 0.34 3.83
N ALA A 10 8.82 0.57 3.72
CA ALA A 10 8.32 1.71 2.96
C ALA A 10 8.98 2.98 3.50
N PRO A 11 9.51 3.87 2.64
CA PRO A 11 9.91 5.18 3.09
C PRO A 11 8.65 5.93 3.58
N THR A 12 8.63 6.29 4.85
CA THR A 12 7.56 7.10 5.44
C THR A 12 7.97 8.57 5.48
N VAL A 13 6.97 9.44 5.51
CA VAL A 13 7.17 10.87 5.76
C VAL A 13 6.71 11.19 7.17
N VAL A 14 7.26 12.26 7.74
CA VAL A 14 6.84 12.75 9.04
C VAL A 14 5.52 13.49 8.88
N TYR A 15 4.50 13.08 9.63
CA TYR A 15 3.21 13.76 9.72
C TYR A 15 3.13 14.58 11.01
N GLU A 16 2.39 15.67 10.99
CA GLU A 16 2.01 16.41 12.20
C GLU A 16 0.57 16.08 12.56
N VAL A 17 0.34 15.62 13.79
CA VAL A 17 -1.00 15.39 14.31
C VAL A 17 -1.27 16.40 15.40
N ARG A 18 -2.32 17.21 15.21
CA ARG A 18 -2.84 18.10 16.24
C ARG A 18 -3.89 17.35 17.04
N LEU A 19 -3.62 17.19 18.33
CA LEU A 19 -4.50 16.53 19.28
C LEU A 19 -5.60 17.50 19.78
N LYS A 20 -6.65 16.94 20.39
CA LYS A 20 -7.74 17.74 21.01
C LYS A 20 -7.28 18.62 22.17
N ASN A 21 -6.18 18.26 22.84
CA ASN A 21 -5.53 19.09 23.86
C ASN A 21 -4.68 20.24 23.26
N GLN A 22 -4.75 20.45 21.93
CA GLN A 22 -3.97 21.43 21.16
C GLN A 22 -2.47 21.15 21.06
N GLU A 23 -2.00 20.01 21.58
CA GLU A 23 -0.63 19.57 21.40
C GLU A 23 -0.39 19.07 19.96
N ILE A 24 0.78 19.37 19.41
CA ILE A 24 1.21 18.91 18.10
C ILE A 24 2.27 17.83 18.31
N ILE A 25 1.98 16.63 17.83
CA ILE A 25 2.92 15.50 17.85
C ILE A 25 3.38 15.23 16.42
N THR A 26 4.67 14.92 16.27
CA THR A 26 5.24 14.47 15.00
C THR A 26 5.27 12.96 14.97
N ILE A 27 4.81 12.36 13.87
CA ILE A 27 4.69 10.92 13.71
C ILE A 27 5.45 10.49 12.46
N ASP A 28 6.43 9.61 12.64
CA ASP A 28 7.21 8.98 11.60
C ASP A 28 6.69 7.57 11.26
N ASN A 29 6.21 6.84 12.27
CA ASN A 29 5.65 5.50 12.12
C ASN A 29 4.11 5.49 12.22
N PRO A 30 3.39 4.94 11.23
CA PRO A 30 1.93 4.76 11.29
C PRO A 30 1.42 4.03 12.53
N SER A 31 2.26 3.22 13.16
CA SER A 31 1.93 2.47 14.38
C SER A 31 1.78 3.37 15.62
N GLU A 32 2.48 4.50 15.64
CA GLU A 32 2.46 5.47 16.75
C GLU A 32 1.29 6.45 16.65
N LEU A 33 0.49 6.34 15.59
CA LEU A 33 -0.68 7.18 15.39
C LEU A 33 -1.70 6.97 16.53
N PRO A 34 -2.03 8.03 17.30
CA PRO A 34 -2.94 7.92 18.44
C PRO A 34 -4.34 7.56 17.97
N GLU A 35 -5.18 7.08 18.89
CA GLU A 35 -6.57 6.77 18.57
C GLU A 35 -7.28 7.96 17.91
N VAL A 36 -8.07 7.66 16.87
CA VAL A 36 -8.81 8.66 16.06
C VAL A 36 -9.62 9.63 16.94
N ASN A 37 -10.10 9.17 18.10
CA ASN A 37 -10.87 9.99 19.05
C ASN A 37 -10.08 11.14 19.67
N LYS A 38 -8.76 11.04 19.75
CA LYS A 38 -7.86 12.06 20.33
C LYS A 38 -7.36 13.06 19.29
N ILE A 39 -7.47 12.72 18.00
CA ILE A 39 -7.01 13.53 16.89
C ILE A 39 -8.04 14.64 16.61
N LEU A 40 -7.55 15.87 16.43
CA LEU A 40 -8.34 17.01 15.96
C LEU A 40 -8.12 17.22 14.47
N GLU A 41 -6.87 17.18 14.01
CA GLU A 41 -6.53 17.13 12.59
C GLU A 41 -5.18 16.45 12.35
N THR A 42 -5.03 15.89 11.16
CA THR A 42 -3.76 15.35 10.65
C THR A 42 -3.27 16.27 9.55
N ARG A 43 -1.98 16.61 9.59
CA ARG A 43 -1.31 17.44 8.60
C ARG A 43 -0.23 16.65 7.89
N GLU A 44 -0.23 16.75 6.57
CA GLU A 44 0.83 16.19 5.74
C GLU A 44 1.84 17.25 5.32
N PRO A 45 3.11 16.87 5.13
CA PRO A 45 4.13 17.75 4.56
C PRO A 45 3.85 17.98 3.07
N ILE A 46 3.78 19.26 2.69
CA ILE A 46 3.66 19.71 1.31
C ILE A 46 5.04 20.19 0.84
N ILE A 47 5.40 19.77 -0.36
CA ILE A 47 6.61 20.19 -1.06
C ILE A 47 6.25 21.05 -2.27
N THR A 48 7.11 22.01 -2.55
CA THR A 48 7.13 22.73 -3.81
C THR A 48 8.07 21.99 -4.76
N ALA A 49 7.51 21.35 -5.78
CA ALA A 49 8.21 20.58 -6.80
C ALA A 49 8.42 21.41 -8.07
N ASN A 50 9.68 21.61 -8.45
CA ASN A 50 10.09 22.23 -9.70
C ASN A 50 10.44 21.13 -10.71
N ILE A 51 9.66 21.06 -11.78
CA ILE A 51 9.81 20.05 -12.84
C ILE A 51 10.21 20.75 -14.13
N LEU A 52 11.34 20.35 -14.71
CA LEU A 52 11.81 20.83 -16.01
C LEU A 52 11.72 19.71 -17.03
N LEU A 53 11.03 19.93 -18.15
CA LEU A 53 10.87 18.93 -19.20
C LEU A 53 10.65 19.55 -20.59
N PRO A 54 10.82 18.79 -21.68
CA PRO A 54 10.46 19.24 -23.04
C PRO A 54 8.94 19.38 -23.24
N LYS A 55 8.50 20.27 -24.13
CA LYS A 55 7.08 20.54 -24.40
C LYS A 55 6.23 19.30 -24.72
N GLU A 56 6.83 18.30 -25.35
CA GLU A 56 6.15 17.09 -25.83
C GLU A 56 5.55 16.24 -24.70
N PHE A 57 6.13 16.27 -23.49
CA PHE A 57 5.72 15.40 -22.37
C PHE A 57 4.83 16.11 -21.33
N VAL A 58 4.52 17.39 -21.54
CA VAL A 58 3.79 18.23 -20.58
C VAL A 58 2.45 17.63 -20.18
N GLY A 59 1.63 17.19 -21.14
CA GLY A 59 0.32 16.63 -20.85
C GLY A 59 0.38 15.40 -19.93
N ASN A 60 1.35 14.50 -20.17
CA ASN A 60 1.53 13.29 -19.37
C ASN A 60 1.97 13.62 -17.94
N VAL A 61 2.88 14.59 -17.79
CA VAL A 61 3.39 15.00 -16.47
C VAL A 61 2.32 15.76 -15.68
N ILE A 62 1.51 16.59 -16.31
CA ILE A 62 0.38 17.27 -15.65
C ILE A 62 -0.61 16.24 -15.11
N ASN A 63 -0.99 15.24 -15.92
CA ASN A 63 -1.88 14.18 -15.48
C ASN A 63 -1.30 13.41 -14.28
N LEU A 64 0.00 13.13 -14.29
CA LEU A 64 0.68 12.49 -13.15
C LEU A 64 0.62 13.37 -11.89
N CYS A 65 0.86 14.68 -12.02
CA CYS A 65 0.79 15.60 -10.88
C CYS A 65 -0.63 15.68 -10.31
N ILE A 66 -1.66 15.71 -11.17
CA ILE A 66 -3.08 15.73 -10.75
C ILE A 66 -3.44 14.45 -10.01
N GLU A 67 -3.03 13.28 -10.53
CA GLU A 67 -3.25 11.98 -9.88
C GLU A 67 -2.64 11.95 -8.46
N LYS A 68 -1.50 12.60 -8.28
CA LYS A 68 -0.80 12.75 -6.99
C LYS A 68 -1.30 13.92 -6.14
N ARG A 69 -2.51 14.45 -6.40
CA ARG A 69 -3.13 15.56 -5.66
C ARG A 69 -2.32 16.86 -5.72
N GLY A 70 -1.57 17.05 -6.81
CA GLY A 70 -0.75 18.23 -7.04
C GLY A 70 -1.57 19.44 -7.45
N THR A 71 -1.22 20.60 -6.88
CA THR A 71 -1.78 21.89 -7.29
C THR A 71 -0.75 22.65 -8.12
N GLN A 72 -1.14 23.06 -9.33
CA GLN A 72 -0.25 23.82 -10.21
C GLN A 72 -0.13 25.26 -9.69
N ILE A 73 1.10 25.70 -9.40
CA ILE A 73 1.38 27.10 -9.02
C ILE A 73 1.77 27.92 -10.24
N LYS A 74 2.72 27.39 -11.03
CA LYS A 74 3.36 28.15 -12.10
C LYS A 74 3.72 27.25 -13.26
N MET A 75 3.64 27.79 -14.47
CA MET A 75 4.11 27.16 -15.69
C MET A 75 4.77 28.22 -16.56
N LEU A 76 6.03 27.98 -16.94
CA LEU A 76 6.83 28.87 -17.76
C LEU A 76 7.37 28.14 -18.98
N TYR A 77 7.22 28.74 -20.15
CA TYR A 77 7.81 28.25 -21.39
C TYR A 77 9.18 28.90 -21.62
N LEU A 78 10.23 28.09 -21.59
CA LEU A 78 11.63 28.47 -21.77
C LEU A 78 12.11 27.96 -23.13
N GLY A 79 11.68 28.60 -24.21
CA GLY A 79 12.01 28.18 -25.58
C GLY A 79 11.48 26.77 -25.88
N ASN A 80 12.35 25.75 -25.86
CA ASN A 80 12.00 24.35 -26.10
C ASN A 80 11.71 23.55 -24.81
N GLN A 81 11.99 24.12 -23.64
CA GLN A 81 11.72 23.51 -22.35
C GLN A 81 10.53 24.20 -21.66
N VAL A 82 9.93 23.48 -20.72
CA VAL A 82 8.85 23.96 -19.86
C VAL A 82 9.26 23.71 -18.43
N ALA A 83 9.26 24.77 -17.62
CA ALA A 83 9.42 24.70 -16.19
C ALA A 83 8.03 24.79 -15.54
N MET A 84 7.69 23.79 -14.74
CA MET A 84 6.43 23.71 -13.99
C MET A 84 6.74 23.68 -12.50
N THR A 85 5.97 24.44 -11.73
CA THR A 85 6.03 24.44 -10.26
C THR A 85 4.70 23.95 -9.74
N TYR A 86 4.76 22.88 -8.93
CA TYR A 86 3.61 22.22 -8.32
C TYR A 86 3.78 22.12 -6.81
N GLU A 87 2.70 22.30 -6.07
CA GLU A 87 2.61 21.88 -4.68
C GLU A 87 2.11 20.44 -4.64
N LEU A 88 2.89 19.54 -4.06
CA LEU A 88 2.59 18.11 -3.96
C LEU A 88 2.73 17.63 -2.51
N PRO A 89 1.88 16.70 -2.04
CA PRO A 89 2.13 15.99 -0.80
C PRO A 89 3.41 15.16 -0.89
N MET A 90 4.32 15.29 0.09
CA MET A 90 5.58 14.55 0.09
C MET A 90 5.36 13.03 0.15
N SER A 91 4.28 12.60 0.84
CA SER A 91 3.85 11.21 0.93
C SER A 91 3.62 10.55 -0.44
N GLU A 92 3.17 11.33 -1.41
CA GLU A 92 2.91 10.87 -2.77
C GLU A 92 4.17 10.81 -3.63
N VAL A 93 5.14 11.68 -3.34
CA VAL A 93 6.38 11.79 -4.11
C VAL A 93 7.39 10.71 -3.74
N VAL A 94 7.50 10.39 -2.46
CA VAL A 94 8.50 9.47 -1.91
C VAL A 94 8.30 8.01 -2.37
N LEU A 95 7.08 7.61 -2.73
CA LEU A 95 6.79 6.22 -3.10
C LEU A 95 7.18 5.86 -4.54
N ASP A 96 6.70 6.61 -5.54
CA ASP A 96 6.77 6.19 -6.95
C ASP A 96 6.74 7.36 -7.95
N PHE A 97 6.76 8.61 -7.47
CA PHE A 97 6.63 9.75 -8.38
C PHE A 97 7.86 9.89 -9.28
N PHE A 98 9.06 9.69 -8.75
CA PHE A 98 10.30 9.83 -9.52
C PHE A 98 10.38 8.82 -10.68
N ASP A 99 10.06 7.55 -10.41
CA ASP A 99 10.11 6.49 -11.42
C ASP A 99 9.05 6.70 -12.51
N ARG A 100 7.81 7.04 -12.12
CA ARG A 100 6.74 7.38 -13.07
C ARG A 100 7.03 8.65 -13.86
N LEU A 101 7.63 9.66 -13.26
CA LEU A 101 8.04 10.89 -13.94
C LEU A 101 9.08 10.57 -15.02
N LYS A 102 10.10 9.78 -14.68
CA LYS A 102 11.13 9.35 -15.63
C LYS A 102 10.54 8.48 -16.75
N SER A 103 9.66 7.55 -16.43
CA SER A 103 9.01 6.69 -17.43
C SER A 103 8.16 7.50 -18.42
N THR A 104 7.26 8.35 -17.91
CA THR A 104 6.37 9.17 -18.74
C THR A 104 7.09 10.21 -19.59
N SER A 105 8.27 10.66 -19.15
CA SER A 105 9.11 11.62 -19.86
C SER A 105 10.25 10.97 -20.66
N ARG A 106 10.34 9.64 -20.76
CA ARG A 106 11.49 8.92 -21.34
C ARG A 106 12.85 9.35 -20.76
N GLY A 107 12.88 9.74 -19.50
CA GLY A 107 14.06 10.19 -18.77
C GLY A 107 14.36 11.69 -18.83
N TYR A 108 13.69 12.44 -19.72
CA TYR A 108 13.98 13.86 -19.97
C TYR A 108 13.55 14.84 -18.86
N ALA A 109 12.59 14.47 -18.01
CA ALA A 109 12.13 15.34 -16.94
C ALA A 109 13.11 15.31 -15.76
N SER A 110 13.47 16.48 -15.23
CA SER A 110 14.16 16.61 -13.94
C SER A 110 13.18 17.10 -12.88
N LEU A 111 13.41 16.68 -11.64
CA LEU A 111 12.64 17.06 -10.47
C LEU A 111 13.59 17.62 -9.43
N ASP A 112 13.27 18.82 -8.95
CA ASP A 112 13.82 19.42 -7.76
C ASP A 112 12.66 19.69 -6.79
N TYR A 113 12.85 19.51 -5.50
CA TYR A 113 11.78 19.76 -4.53
C TYR A 113 12.31 20.36 -3.24
N GLN A 114 11.49 21.22 -2.64
CA GLN A 114 11.75 21.83 -1.35
C GLN A 114 10.53 21.67 -0.45
N PHE A 115 10.75 21.40 0.84
CA PHE A 115 9.69 21.43 1.84
C PHE A 115 9.15 22.85 1.98
N GLU A 116 7.82 22.99 1.93
CA GLU A 116 7.13 24.28 2.01
C GLU A 116 6.45 24.45 3.37
N ARG A 117 5.52 23.54 3.72
CA ARG A 117 4.67 23.65 4.91
C ARG A 117 3.97 22.34 5.26
N PHE A 118 3.37 22.29 6.45
CA PHE A 118 2.37 21.28 6.80
C PHE A 118 0.96 21.76 6.46
N GLN A 119 0.16 20.89 5.86
CA GLN A 119 -1.23 21.20 5.47
C GLN A 119 -2.19 20.13 5.99
N ALA A 120 -3.32 20.56 6.54
CA ALA A 120 -4.38 19.66 7.01
C ALA A 120 -4.98 18.87 5.83
N ALA A 121 -5.13 17.55 6.01
CA ALA A 121 -5.66 16.64 5.00
C ALA A 121 -6.49 15.52 5.65
N ASP A 122 -7.46 14.95 4.91
CA ASP A 122 -8.28 13.81 5.38
C ASP A 122 -7.49 12.50 5.20
N LEU A 123 -6.56 12.29 6.15
CA LEU A 123 -5.67 11.15 6.19
C LEU A 123 -6.22 10.06 7.10
N VAL A 124 -6.12 8.82 6.61
CA VAL A 124 -6.54 7.63 7.33
C VAL A 124 -5.37 6.64 7.41
N LYS A 125 -5.23 6.02 8.59
CA LYS A 125 -4.35 4.86 8.76
C LYS A 125 -5.01 3.65 8.13
N MET A 126 -4.34 3.05 7.15
CA MET A 126 -4.75 1.82 6.51
C MET A 126 -3.85 0.68 6.97
N ASP A 127 -4.45 -0.30 7.62
CA ASP A 127 -3.80 -1.48 8.17
C ASP A 127 -4.02 -2.68 7.25
N ILE A 128 -2.99 -3.51 7.11
CA ILE A 128 -3.09 -4.78 6.39
C ILE A 128 -3.18 -5.91 7.40
N LEU A 129 -4.24 -6.71 7.31
CA LEU A 129 -4.48 -7.85 8.17
C LEU A 129 -4.32 -9.15 7.39
N ILE A 130 -3.62 -10.10 7.99
CA ILE A 130 -3.48 -11.47 7.48
C ILE A 130 -4.07 -12.41 8.52
N ASN A 131 -5.13 -13.13 8.12
CA ASN A 131 -5.95 -13.96 9.02
C ASN A 131 -6.50 -13.23 10.26
N GLY A 132 -6.59 -11.89 10.21
CA GLY A 132 -7.06 -11.05 11.31
C GLY A 132 -5.95 -10.47 12.19
N GLU A 133 -4.69 -10.84 11.95
CA GLU A 133 -3.53 -10.23 12.61
C GLU A 133 -3.03 -9.04 11.80
N VAL A 134 -2.82 -7.90 12.45
CA VAL A 134 -2.29 -6.68 11.83
C VAL A 134 -0.81 -6.86 11.56
N VAL A 135 -0.38 -6.52 10.35
CA VAL A 135 1.03 -6.51 9.96
C VAL A 135 1.51 -5.05 9.94
N ASP A 136 2.09 -4.60 11.05
CA ASP A 136 2.50 -3.21 11.25
C ASP A 136 3.44 -2.70 10.15
N ALA A 137 4.35 -3.54 9.67
CA ALA A 137 5.30 -3.21 8.60
C ALA A 137 4.65 -2.86 7.25
N LEU A 138 3.37 -3.19 7.05
CA LEU A 138 2.61 -2.88 5.84
C LEU A 138 1.55 -1.79 6.06
N SER A 139 1.47 -1.26 7.28
CA SER A 139 0.50 -0.22 7.60
C SER A 139 0.98 1.11 7.02
N ILE A 140 0.08 1.83 6.34
CA ILE A 140 0.42 3.09 5.67
C ILE A 140 -0.64 4.15 5.95
N ILE A 141 -0.21 5.40 6.00
CA ILE A 141 -1.12 6.55 6.07
C ILE A 141 -1.41 7.00 4.64
N VAL A 142 -2.70 7.07 4.29
CA VAL A 142 -3.16 7.41 2.94
C VAL A 142 -4.29 8.42 3.00
N HIS A 143 -4.47 9.18 1.92
CA HIS A 143 -5.66 10.01 1.78
C HIS A 143 -6.91 9.14 1.64
N LYS A 144 -8.00 9.53 2.30
CA LYS A 144 -9.24 8.74 2.37
C LYS A 144 -9.80 8.37 1.00
N ASP A 145 -9.78 9.29 0.04
CA ASP A 145 -10.27 9.06 -1.32
C ASP A 145 -9.47 7.97 -2.07
N GLN A 146 -8.19 7.84 -1.76
CA GLN A 146 -7.31 6.83 -2.38
C GLN A 146 -7.26 5.52 -1.59
N ALA A 147 -7.79 5.49 -0.38
CA ALA A 147 -7.62 4.36 0.54
C ALA A 147 -8.17 3.05 -0.04
N TYR A 148 -9.35 3.09 -0.68
CA TYR A 148 -9.93 1.88 -1.28
C TYR A 148 -9.10 1.36 -2.46
N ALA A 149 -8.69 2.24 -3.38
CA ALA A 149 -7.92 1.85 -4.56
C ALA A 149 -6.55 1.28 -4.17
N ARG A 150 -5.84 1.95 -3.24
CA ARG A 150 -4.57 1.48 -2.71
C ARG A 150 -4.71 0.18 -1.94
N GLY A 151 -5.69 0.09 -1.04
CA GLY A 151 -5.94 -1.12 -0.26
C GLY A 151 -6.24 -2.32 -1.14
N LYS A 152 -7.04 -2.13 -2.20
CA LYS A 152 -7.30 -3.18 -3.19
C LYS A 152 -6.03 -3.62 -3.93
N SER A 153 -5.26 -2.67 -4.47
CA SER A 153 -4.00 -2.96 -5.18
C SER A 153 -3.01 -3.72 -4.30
N LEU A 154 -2.84 -3.29 -3.04
CA LEU A 154 -1.93 -3.92 -2.08
C LEU A 154 -2.37 -5.35 -1.74
N VAL A 155 -3.65 -5.54 -1.45
CA VAL A 155 -4.22 -6.85 -1.09
C VAL A 155 -4.18 -7.84 -2.27
N GLU A 156 -4.39 -7.38 -3.52
CA GLU A 156 -4.26 -8.20 -4.73
C GLU A 156 -2.80 -8.61 -5.00
N LYS A 157 -1.84 -7.68 -4.85
CA LYS A 157 -0.41 -7.99 -4.97
C LYS A 157 0.04 -9.01 -3.93
N MET A 158 -0.39 -8.83 -2.68
CA MET A 158 -0.10 -9.76 -1.60
C MET A 158 -0.64 -11.17 -1.87
N GLN A 159 -1.80 -11.29 -2.53
CA GLN A 159 -2.33 -12.60 -2.93
C GLN A 159 -1.38 -13.35 -3.89
N GLY A 160 -0.71 -12.61 -4.79
CA GLY A 160 0.22 -13.19 -5.75
C GLY A 160 1.51 -13.70 -5.13
N ILE A 161 1.92 -13.12 -4.00
CA ILE A 161 3.21 -13.42 -3.37
C ILE A 161 3.08 -14.42 -2.23
N ILE A 162 1.99 -14.36 -1.46
CA ILE A 162 1.81 -15.28 -0.33
C ILE A 162 1.62 -16.72 -0.86
N PRO A 163 2.47 -17.68 -0.44
CA PRO A 163 2.38 -19.04 -0.89
C PRO A 163 1.07 -19.69 -0.42
N ARG A 164 0.51 -20.55 -1.27
CA ARG A 164 -0.75 -21.24 -0.96
C ARG A 164 -0.54 -22.24 0.19
N GLN A 165 -1.33 -22.08 1.24
CA GLN A 165 -1.31 -22.97 2.41
C GLN A 165 -2.35 -24.08 2.30
N MET A 166 -2.34 -25.03 3.26
CA MET A 166 -3.36 -26.09 3.35
C MET A 166 -4.74 -25.56 3.80
N PHE A 167 -4.81 -24.33 4.28
CA PHE A 167 -6.03 -23.59 4.64
C PHE A 167 -6.13 -22.29 3.84
N ASP A 168 -7.32 -21.69 3.84
CA ASP A 168 -7.55 -20.43 3.13
C ASP A 168 -6.94 -19.29 3.96
N VAL A 169 -6.04 -18.52 3.35
CA VAL A 169 -5.42 -17.34 3.98
C VAL A 169 -6.19 -16.11 3.55
N ALA A 170 -6.77 -15.40 4.52
CA ALA A 170 -7.47 -14.15 4.25
C ALA A 170 -6.49 -12.97 4.37
N ILE A 171 -6.44 -12.14 3.33
CA ILE A 171 -5.66 -10.90 3.30
C ILE A 171 -6.69 -9.77 3.22
N GLN A 172 -6.58 -8.80 4.12
CA GLN A 172 -7.56 -7.73 4.29
C GLN A 172 -6.82 -6.40 4.40
N ALA A 173 -7.40 -5.36 3.83
CA ALA A 173 -7.05 -3.98 4.16
C ALA A 173 -8.19 -3.42 5.01
N ALA A 174 -7.85 -2.76 6.11
CA ALA A 174 -8.80 -2.12 6.99
C ALA A 174 -8.40 -0.68 7.30
N ILE A 175 -9.39 0.13 7.63
CA ILE A 175 -9.21 1.46 8.20
C ILE A 175 -9.82 1.40 9.60
N GLY A 176 -8.97 1.40 10.62
CA GLY A 176 -9.38 1.08 11.99
C GLY A 176 -10.06 -0.31 12.04
N GLY A 177 -11.33 -0.35 12.43
CA GLY A 177 -12.11 -1.59 12.49
C GLY A 177 -12.82 -2.01 11.20
N HIS A 178 -12.86 -1.15 10.18
CA HIS A 178 -13.64 -1.40 8.97
C HIS A 178 -12.78 -1.99 7.85
N ILE A 179 -13.11 -3.21 7.40
CA ILE A 179 -12.45 -3.86 6.25
C ILE A 179 -12.92 -3.19 4.96
N ILE A 180 -12.00 -2.53 4.24
CA ILE A 180 -12.26 -1.87 2.96
C ILE A 180 -12.10 -2.82 1.77
N SER A 181 -11.16 -3.76 1.84
CA SER A 181 -10.87 -4.71 0.78
C SER A 181 -10.45 -6.05 1.36
N ARG A 182 -10.80 -7.14 0.67
CA ARG A 182 -10.49 -8.49 1.09
C ARG A 182 -10.22 -9.39 -0.11
N THR A 183 -9.09 -10.07 -0.06
CA THR A 183 -8.74 -11.14 -0.99
C THR A 183 -8.39 -12.41 -0.21
N THR A 184 -8.49 -13.57 -0.85
CA THR A 184 -8.21 -14.86 -0.19
C THR A 184 -7.31 -15.71 -1.07
N VAL A 185 -6.16 -16.11 -0.52
CA VAL A 185 -5.30 -17.12 -1.12
C VAL A 185 -5.96 -18.47 -0.90
N LYS A 186 -6.37 -19.12 -1.99
CA LYS A 186 -7.11 -20.39 -1.92
C LYS A 186 -6.23 -21.51 -1.39
N ALA A 187 -6.76 -22.27 -0.46
CA ALA A 187 -6.09 -23.43 0.10
C ALA A 187 -5.73 -24.47 -0.97
N LEU A 188 -4.59 -25.12 -0.80
CA LEU A 188 -4.25 -26.36 -1.49
C LEU A 188 -5.24 -27.46 -1.09
N ARG A 189 -5.72 -28.23 -2.06
CA ARG A 189 -6.68 -29.32 -1.84
C ARG A 189 -6.12 -30.60 -2.42
N LYS A 190 -5.91 -31.59 -1.55
CA LYS A 190 -5.72 -32.99 -1.97
C LYS A 190 -7.06 -33.54 -2.45
N ASN A 191 -7.06 -34.22 -3.61
CA ASN A 191 -8.23 -34.93 -4.10
C ASN A 191 -8.44 -36.21 -3.27
N VAL A 192 -9.16 -36.08 -2.15
CA VAL A 192 -9.43 -37.21 -1.22
C VAL A 192 -10.37 -38.26 -1.81
N THR A 193 -11.14 -37.91 -2.82
CA THR A 193 -12.12 -38.79 -3.49
C THR A 193 -11.55 -39.56 -4.67
N ALA A 194 -10.27 -39.36 -5.05
CA ALA A 194 -9.67 -39.97 -6.24
C ALA A 194 -9.75 -41.51 -6.27
N LYS A 195 -9.70 -42.17 -5.10
CA LYS A 195 -9.80 -43.65 -4.97
C LYS A 195 -11.22 -44.16 -4.72
N CYS A 196 -12.24 -43.29 -4.79
CA CYS A 196 -13.63 -43.66 -4.58
C CYS A 196 -14.31 -43.99 -5.92
N TYR A 197 -14.15 -45.23 -6.38
CA TYR A 197 -14.68 -45.70 -7.66
C TYR A 197 -16.18 -46.10 -7.62
N GLY A 198 -16.78 -46.18 -6.43
CA GLY A 198 -18.19 -46.56 -6.24
C GLY A 198 -19.15 -45.39 -6.10
N GLY A 199 -20.45 -45.68 -6.23
CA GLY A 199 -21.56 -44.74 -6.04
C GLY A 199 -21.90 -44.40 -4.58
N ASP A 200 -21.20 -44.99 -3.61
CA ASP A 200 -21.44 -44.73 -2.18
C ASP A 200 -21.06 -43.28 -1.80
N ALA A 201 -22.10 -42.44 -1.65
CA ALA A 201 -21.97 -41.06 -1.21
C ALA A 201 -21.49 -40.93 0.24
N SER A 202 -21.76 -41.92 1.10
CA SER A 202 -21.38 -41.91 2.51
C SER A 202 -19.86 -41.90 2.68
N ARG A 203 -19.14 -42.76 1.94
CA ARG A 203 -17.67 -42.81 1.97
C ARG A 203 -17.02 -41.52 1.49
N LYS A 204 -17.53 -40.91 0.40
CA LYS A 204 -17.04 -39.62 -0.11
C LYS A 204 -17.27 -38.51 0.92
N ARG A 205 -18.45 -38.46 1.55
CA ARG A 205 -18.79 -37.47 2.58
C ARG A 205 -17.89 -37.57 3.80
N LYS A 206 -17.64 -38.78 4.33
CA LYS A 206 -16.73 -38.99 5.47
C LYS A 206 -15.32 -38.46 5.20
N LEU A 207 -14.79 -38.63 3.99
CA LEU A 207 -13.47 -38.13 3.62
C LEU A 207 -13.44 -36.59 3.51
N LEU A 208 -14.49 -35.99 2.94
CA LEU A 208 -14.63 -34.54 2.84
C LEU A 208 -14.78 -33.88 4.22
N GLU A 209 -15.55 -34.50 5.13
CA GLU A 209 -15.71 -34.01 6.51
C GLU A 209 -14.39 -34.07 7.28
N LYS A 210 -13.62 -35.17 7.15
CA LYS A 210 -12.26 -35.27 7.72
C LYS A 210 -11.34 -34.18 7.18
N GLN A 211 -11.36 -33.93 5.86
CA GLN A 211 -10.56 -32.87 5.25
C GLN A 211 -10.97 -31.48 5.76
N LYS A 212 -12.26 -31.21 5.87
CA LYS A 212 -12.81 -29.93 6.37
C LYS A 212 -12.40 -29.68 7.82
N ALA A 213 -12.51 -30.70 8.69
CA ALA A 213 -12.09 -30.61 10.09
C ALA A 213 -10.58 -30.37 10.21
N GLY A 214 -9.77 -31.09 9.44
CA GLY A 214 -8.32 -30.89 9.39
C GLY A 214 -7.94 -29.45 8.97
N LYS A 215 -8.57 -28.92 7.92
CA LYS A 215 -8.35 -27.53 7.48
C LYS A 215 -8.78 -26.50 8.52
N LYS A 216 -9.90 -26.72 9.21
CA LYS A 216 -10.36 -25.84 10.29
C LYS A 216 -9.35 -25.79 11.44
N ARG A 217 -8.81 -26.94 11.85
CA ARG A 217 -7.77 -27.03 12.88
C ARG A 217 -6.47 -26.34 12.43
N MET A 218 -6.03 -26.58 11.20
CA MET A 218 -4.85 -25.91 10.65
C MET A 218 -5.01 -24.40 10.57
N LYS A 219 -6.21 -23.89 10.28
CA LYS A 219 -6.45 -22.43 10.25
C LYS A 219 -6.34 -21.77 11.63
N GLN A 220 -6.70 -22.46 12.70
CA GLN A 220 -6.68 -21.89 14.06
C GLN A 220 -5.28 -21.79 14.66
N VAL A 221 -4.36 -22.68 14.25
CA VAL A 221 -2.99 -22.77 14.79
C VAL A 221 -1.95 -22.33 13.76
N GLY A 222 -2.37 -22.12 12.51
CA GLY A 222 -1.48 -21.83 11.40
C GLY A 222 -1.14 -20.35 11.32
N ASN A 223 0.08 -20.02 11.73
CA ASN A 223 0.69 -18.73 11.42
C ASN A 223 1.17 -18.74 9.96
N VAL A 224 0.96 -17.62 9.28
CA VAL A 224 1.43 -17.45 7.89
C VAL A 224 2.73 -16.65 7.96
N GLU A 225 3.84 -17.33 7.72
CA GLU A 225 5.13 -16.66 7.59
C GLU A 225 5.19 -15.95 6.23
N ILE A 226 5.46 -14.65 6.26
CA ILE A 226 5.55 -13.81 5.07
C ILE A 226 7.03 -13.77 4.67
N PRO A 227 7.41 -14.27 3.48
CA PRO A 227 8.81 -14.20 3.06
C PRO A 227 9.24 -12.74 2.89
N GLN A 228 10.50 -12.44 3.22
CA GLN A 228 11.04 -11.07 3.17
C GLN A 228 10.98 -10.46 1.76
N GLU A 229 11.19 -11.28 0.73
CA GLU A 229 11.06 -10.88 -0.68
C GLU A 229 9.67 -10.34 -1.02
N ALA A 230 8.64 -10.81 -0.31
CA ALA A 230 7.27 -10.36 -0.50
C ALA A 230 7.07 -8.91 -0.07
N PHE A 231 7.74 -8.47 1.00
CA PHE A 231 7.66 -7.10 1.45
C PHE A 231 8.22 -6.14 0.40
N LEU A 232 9.39 -6.45 -0.16
CA LEU A 232 10.01 -5.62 -1.20
C LEU A 232 9.16 -5.53 -2.47
N ALA A 233 8.55 -6.64 -2.89
CA ALA A 233 7.70 -6.69 -4.08
C ALA A 233 6.39 -5.89 -3.93
N VAL A 234 5.89 -5.72 -2.70
CA VAL A 234 4.69 -4.91 -2.42
C VAL A 234 5.01 -3.42 -2.41
N LEU A 235 6.20 -3.06 -1.93
CA LEU A 235 6.69 -1.67 -1.88
C LEU A 235 7.09 -1.13 -3.26
N GLN A 236 7.50 -2.00 -4.18
CA GLN A 236 7.66 -1.65 -5.59
C GLN A 236 6.28 -1.50 -6.24
N VAL A 237 5.68 -0.33 -6.02
CA VAL A 237 4.44 0.05 -6.66
C VAL A 237 4.70 0.17 -8.16
N GLU A 238 4.20 -0.81 -8.93
CA GLU A 238 3.88 -0.69 -10.36
C GLU A 238 5.06 -0.66 -11.35
N LYS A 239 5.72 -1.82 -11.53
CA LYS A 239 6.15 -2.20 -12.89
C LYS A 239 4.94 -2.76 -13.64
N LYS A 240 4.24 -1.91 -14.38
CA LYS A 240 3.40 -2.35 -15.50
C LYS A 240 3.66 -1.47 -16.71
#